data_AF-A0A316QYR4-F1
#
_entry.id   AF-A0A316QYR4-F1
#
_cell.length_a   1.000
_cell.length_b   1.000
_cell.length_c   1.000
_cell.angle_alpha   90.00
_cell.angle_beta   90.00
_cell.angle_gamma   90.00
#
_symmetry.space_group_name_H-M   'P 1'
#
loop_
_entity.id
_entity.type
_entity.pdbx_description
1 polymer ?
#
loop_
_entity_poly.entity_id
_entity_poly.type
_entity_poly.pdbx_seq_one_letter_code
_entity_poly.pdbx_strand_id
1 'polypeptide(L)'
;MDYQSISNEELEKMVANKDGEAICELGERFLYGKNGSPQNLTRAYQLFHKGEKRGLARAYVGLGEMYRQGLLMVKNENLAREYYQKANVPYPNGTPMGAAPVYQEQEDDMPPIQEEDPVYPRKQPAERPQYTAVSEVPVNTNTNVITDRDLAIRLDEAEKSREKGNYDYVKQICQEVFRNIAGVKNGIFMYQGNADISDFEIQANWIMAFRAYNQENYQEMETYLLQENVTGLYPWGWYLKATSDKIMHQPDIVIEQDLQSLIMVCQNKNLSQSERGDVNVMIADLIMEGYGKANGANEEMAKKHYLEAINCENDYAKEQYAAYGF
;
A
#
# COMPACT_ATOMS: atom_id res chain seq x y z
N MET A 1 33.72 3.47 -15.60
CA MET A 1 33.58 4.86 -15.14
C MET A 1 33.38 4.78 -13.62
N ASP A 2 33.99 5.64 -12.80
CA ASP A 2 33.79 5.56 -11.35
C ASP A 2 32.53 6.33 -10.94
N TYR A 3 31.39 5.63 -10.84
CA TYR A 3 30.11 6.25 -10.51
C TYR A 3 30.02 6.73 -9.05
N GLN A 4 30.89 6.24 -8.16
CA GLN A 4 30.85 6.58 -6.73
C GLN A 4 31.40 7.97 -6.43
N SER A 5 32.32 8.48 -7.26
CA SER A 5 32.90 9.83 -7.12
C SER A 5 32.16 10.91 -7.91
N ILE A 6 31.21 10.54 -8.79
CA ILE A 6 30.43 11.47 -9.61
C ILE A 6 29.40 12.22 -8.75
N SER A 7 29.15 13.50 -9.06
CA SER A 7 28.13 14.30 -8.37
C SER A 7 26.71 13.82 -8.65
N ASN A 8 25.76 14.07 -7.75
CA ASN A 8 24.37 13.68 -7.98
C ASN A 8 23.77 14.37 -9.22
N GLU A 9 24.13 15.62 -9.49
CA GLU A 9 23.65 16.33 -10.69
C GLU A 9 24.12 15.69 -12.00
N GLU A 10 25.34 15.15 -12.03
CA GLU A 10 25.84 14.43 -13.18
C GLU A 10 25.20 13.04 -13.30
N LEU A 11 24.98 12.34 -12.18
CA LEU A 11 24.22 11.09 -12.18
C LEU A 11 22.80 11.28 -12.71
N GLU A 12 22.11 12.36 -12.34
CA GLU A 12 20.77 12.67 -12.87
C GLU A 12 20.78 12.83 -14.40
N LYS A 13 21.82 13.49 -14.96
CA LYS A 13 21.98 13.59 -16.42
C LYS A 13 22.22 12.22 -17.07
N MET A 14 23.00 11.36 -16.43
CA MET A 14 23.25 9.99 -16.89
C MET A 14 21.99 9.12 -16.80
N VAL A 15 21.21 9.27 -15.73
CA VAL A 15 19.89 8.64 -15.56
C VAL A 15 18.91 9.09 -16.65
N ALA A 16 18.92 10.37 -17.02
CA ALA A 16 18.13 10.88 -18.14
C ALA A 16 18.57 10.26 -19.47
N ASN A 17 19.87 10.04 -19.66
CA ASN A 17 20.45 9.33 -20.81
C ASN A 17 20.31 7.80 -20.72
N LYS A 18 19.56 7.27 -19.75
CA LYS A 18 19.34 5.84 -19.54
C LYS A 18 20.66 5.07 -19.32
N ASP A 19 21.58 5.63 -18.55
CA ASP A 19 22.71 4.87 -18.01
C ASP A 19 22.23 3.97 -16.84
N GLY A 20 22.48 2.65 -16.92
CA GLY A 20 21.99 1.70 -15.92
C GLY A 20 22.72 1.79 -14.58
N GLU A 21 24.02 2.04 -14.62
CA GLU A 21 24.86 2.12 -13.43
C GLU A 21 24.56 3.41 -12.66
N ALA A 22 24.32 4.51 -13.38
CA ALA A 22 23.88 5.76 -12.78
C ALA A 22 22.51 5.65 -12.09
N ILE A 23 21.59 4.86 -12.66
CA ILE A 23 20.27 4.59 -12.05
C ILE A 23 20.44 3.91 -10.70
N CYS A 24 21.23 2.84 -10.65
CA CYS A 24 21.42 2.07 -9.42
C CYS A 24 22.21 2.86 -8.37
N GLU A 25 23.29 3.53 -8.78
CA GLU A 25 24.12 4.34 -7.90
C GLU A 25 23.32 5.47 -7.25
N LEU A 26 22.55 6.21 -8.05
CA LEU A 26 21.73 7.29 -7.52
C LEU A 26 20.61 6.77 -6.61
N GLY A 27 20.01 5.61 -6.94
CA GLY A 27 19.02 4.94 -6.10
C GLY A 27 19.58 4.59 -4.73
N GLU A 28 20.79 4.01 -4.67
CA GLU A 28 21.47 3.69 -3.41
C GLU A 28 21.83 4.92 -2.60
N ARG A 29 22.24 6.01 -3.24
CA ARG A 29 22.53 7.27 -2.55
C ARG A 29 21.30 7.83 -1.84
N PHE A 30 20.13 7.77 -2.48
CA PHE A 30 18.88 8.16 -1.84
C PHE A 30 18.38 7.13 -0.82
N LEU A 31 18.63 5.84 -1.04
CA LEU A 31 18.26 4.78 -0.09
C LEU A 31 19.02 4.91 1.24
N TYR A 32 20.31 5.21 1.18
CA TYR A 32 21.19 5.23 2.35
C TYR A 32 21.58 6.64 2.83
N GLY A 33 21.17 7.70 2.12
CA GLY A 33 21.57 9.07 2.42
C GLY A 33 23.07 9.31 2.27
N LYS A 34 23.67 8.86 1.15
CA LYS A 34 25.12 8.96 0.89
C LYS A 34 25.47 10.18 0.02
N ASN A 35 26.75 10.53 0.03
CA ASN A 35 27.35 11.56 -0.84
C ASN A 35 26.65 12.94 -0.77
N GLY A 36 26.25 13.35 0.43
CA GLY A 36 25.59 14.64 0.68
C GLY A 36 24.09 14.68 0.37
N SER A 37 23.49 13.58 -0.13
CA SER A 37 22.04 13.48 -0.27
C SER A 37 21.37 13.09 1.05
N PRO A 38 20.28 13.77 1.46
CA PRO A 38 19.41 13.22 2.49
C PRO A 38 18.76 11.92 2.00
N GLN A 39 18.48 11.01 2.93
CA GLN A 39 17.71 9.81 2.62
C GLN A 39 16.35 10.19 2.04
N ASN A 40 15.98 9.57 0.91
CA ASN A 40 14.70 9.78 0.25
C ASN A 40 14.23 8.43 -0.34
N LEU A 41 13.44 7.71 0.45
CA LEU A 41 13.04 6.35 0.11
C LEU A 41 12.13 6.31 -1.13
N THR A 42 11.27 7.31 -1.33
CA THR A 42 10.43 7.43 -2.54
C THR A 42 11.27 7.52 -3.79
N ARG A 43 12.30 8.37 -3.78
CA ARG A 43 13.18 8.55 -4.93
C ARG A 43 14.07 7.34 -5.18
N ALA A 44 14.51 6.67 -4.13
CA ALA A 44 15.22 5.40 -4.24
C ALA A 44 14.35 4.33 -4.91
N TYR A 45 13.10 4.17 -4.47
CA TYR A 45 12.14 3.24 -5.06
C TYR A 45 11.94 3.50 -6.56
N GLN A 46 11.71 4.76 -6.94
CA GLN A 46 11.53 5.16 -8.34
C GLN A 46 12.74 4.80 -9.21
N LEU A 47 13.95 5.08 -8.72
CA LEU A 47 15.19 4.77 -9.44
C LEU A 47 15.38 3.27 -9.59
N PHE A 48 15.18 2.49 -8.52
CA PHE A 48 15.30 1.04 -8.61
C PHE A 48 14.20 0.41 -9.47
N HIS A 49 12.97 0.91 -9.41
CA HIS A 49 11.90 0.45 -10.31
C HIS A 49 12.22 0.76 -11.78
N LYS A 50 12.84 1.92 -12.07
CA LYS A 50 13.36 2.24 -13.40
C LYS A 50 14.47 1.28 -13.85
N GLY A 51 15.30 0.81 -12.91
CA GLY A 51 16.32 -0.20 -13.17
C GLY A 51 15.75 -1.61 -13.36
N GLU A 52 14.72 -1.99 -12.60
CA GLU A 52 13.97 -3.24 -12.74
C GLU A 52 13.39 -3.38 -14.16
N LYS A 53 12.72 -2.33 -14.68
CA LYS A 53 12.19 -2.30 -16.06
C LYS A 53 13.26 -2.52 -17.14
N ARG A 54 14.53 -2.43 -16.79
CA ARG A 54 15.67 -2.64 -17.68
C ARG A 54 16.45 -3.90 -17.38
N GLY A 55 15.98 -4.73 -16.46
CA GLY A 55 16.68 -5.95 -16.08
C GLY A 55 17.97 -5.67 -15.30
N LEU A 56 18.08 -4.58 -14.55
CA LEU A 56 19.30 -4.30 -13.78
C LEU A 56 19.30 -5.09 -12.47
N ALA A 57 20.18 -6.09 -12.34
CA ALA A 57 20.31 -6.93 -11.14
C ALA A 57 20.49 -6.10 -9.86
N ARG A 58 21.31 -5.03 -9.89
CA ARG A 58 21.55 -4.13 -8.76
C ARG A 58 20.28 -3.37 -8.33
N ALA A 59 19.38 -3.07 -9.27
CA ALA A 59 18.11 -2.44 -8.98
C ALA A 59 17.09 -3.40 -8.35
N TYR A 60 17.05 -4.66 -8.81
CA TYR A 60 16.27 -5.71 -8.16
C TYR A 60 16.71 -5.93 -6.71
N VAL A 61 18.02 -5.92 -6.44
CA VAL A 61 18.52 -5.98 -5.05
C VAL A 61 18.10 -4.75 -4.24
N GLY A 62 18.16 -3.55 -4.83
CA GLY A 62 17.67 -2.33 -4.18
C GLY A 62 16.19 -2.44 -3.76
N LEU A 63 15.33 -2.93 -4.64
CA LEU A 63 13.91 -3.19 -4.33
C LEU A 63 13.76 -4.30 -3.29
N GLY A 64 14.47 -5.41 -3.45
CA GLY A 64 14.47 -6.51 -2.50
C GLY A 64 14.87 -6.08 -1.10
N GLU A 65 15.86 -5.18 -0.98
CA GLU A 65 16.28 -4.62 0.30
C GLU A 65 15.22 -3.70 0.91
N MET A 66 14.57 -2.87 0.09
CA MET A 66 13.46 -2.03 0.55
C MET A 66 12.30 -2.87 1.10
N TYR A 67 11.91 -3.94 0.41
CA TYR A 67 10.90 -4.88 0.88
C TYR A 67 11.36 -5.67 2.11
N ARG A 68 12.60 -6.15 2.15
CA ARG A 68 13.14 -6.92 3.29
C ARG A 68 13.13 -6.12 4.58
N GLN A 69 13.48 -4.84 4.47
CA GLN A 69 13.58 -3.94 5.62
C GLN A 69 12.26 -3.23 5.95
N GLY A 70 11.30 -3.21 5.03
CA GLY A 70 10.09 -2.40 5.17
C GLY A 70 10.38 -0.89 5.07
N LEU A 71 11.27 -0.50 4.15
CA LEU A 71 11.59 0.91 3.88
C LEU A 71 10.61 1.44 2.84
N LEU A 72 9.91 2.54 3.15
CA LEU A 72 8.78 3.13 2.37
C LEU A 72 7.51 2.27 2.31
N MET A 73 7.66 0.96 2.38
CA MET A 73 6.63 -0.07 2.21
C MET A 73 6.65 -1.04 3.39
N VAL A 74 5.57 -1.79 3.60
CA VAL A 74 5.55 -2.81 4.65
C VAL A 74 6.57 -3.89 4.33
N LYS A 75 7.27 -4.35 5.36
CA LYS A 75 8.24 -5.43 5.27
C LYS A 75 7.61 -6.67 4.61
N ASN A 76 8.18 -7.12 3.49
CA ASN A 76 7.76 -8.29 2.73
C ASN A 76 8.96 -9.20 2.43
N GLU A 77 9.13 -10.24 3.25
CA GLU A 77 10.24 -11.19 3.13
C GLU A 77 10.13 -12.10 1.90
N ASN A 78 8.92 -12.41 1.44
CA ASN A 78 8.71 -13.29 0.28
C ASN A 78 9.02 -12.54 -1.01
N LEU A 79 8.45 -11.36 -1.17
CA LEU A 79 8.71 -10.49 -2.31
C LEU A 79 10.17 -10.06 -2.34
N ALA A 80 10.77 -9.76 -1.19
CA ALA A 80 12.21 -9.52 -1.11
C ALA A 80 13.02 -10.71 -1.67
N ARG A 81 12.72 -11.95 -1.24
CA ARG A 81 13.39 -13.15 -1.78
C ARG A 81 13.22 -13.30 -3.29
N GLU A 82 12.03 -12.99 -3.81
CA GLU A 82 11.77 -13.01 -5.25
C GLU A 82 12.65 -11.99 -5.98
N TYR A 83 12.74 -10.76 -5.45
CA TYR A 83 13.63 -9.72 -5.96
C TYR A 83 15.12 -10.12 -5.93
N TYR A 84 15.58 -10.72 -4.84
CA TYR A 84 16.94 -11.27 -4.74
C TYR A 84 17.18 -12.41 -5.73
N GLN A 85 16.19 -13.29 -5.92
CA GLN A 85 16.24 -14.37 -6.89
C GLN A 85 16.27 -13.84 -8.34
N LYS A 86 15.47 -12.81 -8.66
CA LYS A 86 15.48 -12.11 -9.95
C LYS A 86 16.83 -11.45 -10.22
N ALA A 87 17.52 -10.97 -9.19
CA ALA A 87 18.88 -10.46 -9.29
C ALA A 87 19.96 -11.55 -9.40
N ASN A 88 19.59 -12.84 -9.28
CA ASN A 88 20.52 -13.97 -9.12
C ASN A 88 21.49 -13.79 -7.92
N VAL A 89 21.03 -13.09 -6.88
CA VAL A 89 21.80 -12.82 -5.65
C VAL A 89 21.21 -13.63 -4.49
N PRO A 90 22.01 -14.34 -3.69
CA PRO A 90 21.52 -15.05 -2.52
C PRO A 90 20.81 -14.10 -1.54
N TYR A 91 19.69 -14.56 -0.99
CA TYR A 91 18.97 -13.79 0.02
C TYR A 91 19.85 -13.55 1.26
N PRO A 92 20.01 -12.29 1.73
CA PRO A 92 20.84 -11.99 2.89
C PRO A 92 20.22 -12.52 4.20
N ASN A 93 20.75 -13.64 4.69
CA ASN A 93 20.37 -14.21 5.98
C ASN A 93 21.10 -13.49 7.12
N GLY A 94 20.49 -12.44 7.67
CA GLY A 94 20.92 -11.82 8.94
C GLY A 94 22.02 -10.76 8.86
N THR A 95 22.30 -10.17 7.68
CA THR A 95 23.24 -9.05 7.57
C THR A 95 22.69 -7.79 8.26
N PRO A 96 23.46 -7.14 9.16
CA PRO A 96 23.05 -5.89 9.79
C PRO A 96 22.93 -4.72 8.81
N MET A 97 22.12 -3.75 9.21
CA MET A 97 21.84 -2.49 8.52
C MET A 97 23.13 -1.77 8.06
N GLY A 98 23.22 -1.44 6.76
CA GLY A 98 24.24 -0.53 6.21
C GLY A 98 25.33 -1.16 5.32
N ALA A 99 25.41 -2.48 5.19
CA ALA A 99 26.33 -3.14 4.26
C ALA A 99 25.63 -3.42 2.91
N ALA A 100 26.06 -2.74 1.85
CA ALA A 100 25.68 -3.14 0.49
C ALA A 100 26.23 -4.55 0.24
N PRO A 101 25.43 -5.51 -0.27
CA PRO A 101 25.98 -6.80 -0.67
C PRO A 101 27.07 -6.58 -1.72
N VAL A 102 28.19 -7.30 -1.60
CA VAL A 102 29.30 -7.20 -2.56
C VAL A 102 28.87 -7.89 -3.84
N TYR A 103 28.69 -7.11 -4.90
CA TYR A 103 28.30 -7.60 -6.22
C TYR A 103 29.53 -8.13 -6.97
N GLN A 104 29.40 -9.30 -7.60
CA GLN A 104 30.29 -9.71 -8.68
C GLN A 104 29.54 -9.44 -9.98
N GLU A 105 30.06 -8.49 -10.77
CA GLU A 105 29.52 -8.17 -12.10
C GLU A 105 29.53 -9.43 -12.98
N GLN A 106 28.36 -9.87 -13.40
CA GLN A 106 28.21 -10.75 -14.56
C GLN A 106 27.50 -9.92 -15.63
N GLU A 107 28.23 -9.57 -16.69
CA GLU A 107 27.74 -8.89 -17.91
C GLU A 107 26.87 -9.82 -18.78
N ASP A 108 25.93 -10.55 -18.17
CA ASP A 108 24.92 -11.26 -18.95
C ASP A 108 23.67 -10.37 -19.00
N ASP A 109 23.42 -9.79 -20.18
CA ASP A 109 22.16 -9.16 -20.56
C ASP A 109 21.03 -10.13 -20.20
N MET A 110 20.36 -9.88 -19.07
CA MET A 110 19.20 -10.66 -18.68
C MET A 110 18.18 -10.60 -19.82
N PRO A 111 17.55 -11.72 -20.17
CA PRO A 111 16.62 -11.78 -21.30
C PRO A 111 15.51 -10.72 -21.13
N PRO A 112 15.03 -10.11 -22.24
CA PRO A 112 13.97 -9.11 -22.16
C PRO A 112 12.77 -9.69 -21.44
N ILE A 113 12.37 -8.98 -20.38
CA ILE A 113 11.30 -9.38 -19.47
C ILE A 113 9.98 -9.33 -20.25
N GLN A 114 9.15 -10.37 -20.11
CA GLN A 114 7.74 -10.28 -20.47
C GLN A 114 7.10 -9.20 -19.59
N GLU A 115 6.38 -8.23 -20.17
CA GLU A 115 5.74 -7.16 -19.39
C GLU A 115 4.86 -7.78 -18.29
N GLU A 116 5.35 -7.79 -17.05
CA GLU A 116 4.55 -8.11 -15.85
C GLU A 116 3.92 -6.82 -15.31
N ASP A 117 2.69 -6.96 -14.84
CA ASP A 117 1.83 -5.87 -14.37
C ASP A 117 2.54 -4.95 -13.36
N PRO A 118 2.24 -3.64 -13.37
CA PRO A 118 2.83 -2.69 -12.42
C PRO A 118 2.62 -3.14 -10.97
N VAL A 119 3.73 -3.29 -10.24
CA VAL A 119 3.72 -3.59 -8.80
C VAL A 119 3.17 -2.38 -8.04
N TYR A 120 1.89 -2.45 -7.64
CA TYR A 120 1.27 -1.40 -6.83
C TYR A 120 1.87 -1.42 -5.42
N PRO A 121 2.52 -0.33 -4.96
CA PRO A 121 3.07 -0.28 -3.61
C PRO A 121 1.95 -0.44 -2.56
N ARG A 122 2.22 -1.22 -1.51
CA ARG A 122 1.32 -1.35 -0.35
C ARG A 122 1.23 0.00 0.39
N LYS A 123 0.17 0.75 0.11
CA LYS A 123 -0.12 2.05 0.72
C LYS A 123 -0.75 1.91 2.10
N GLN A 124 -0.68 2.97 2.92
CA GLN A 124 -1.40 3.07 4.19
C GLN A 124 -2.66 3.93 4.02
N PRO A 125 -3.77 3.60 4.72
CA PRO A 125 -4.93 4.47 4.76
C PRO A 125 -4.56 5.78 5.42
N ALA A 126 -5.28 6.83 5.08
CA ALA A 126 -5.13 8.08 5.80
C ALA A 126 -5.51 7.90 7.28
N GLU A 127 -4.82 8.64 8.15
CA GLU A 127 -5.19 8.72 9.55
C GLU A 127 -6.66 9.15 9.67
N ARG A 128 -7.47 8.28 10.29
CA ARG A 128 -8.88 8.57 10.56
C ARG A 128 -8.96 9.48 11.79
N PRO A 129 -9.95 10.38 11.88
CA PRO A 129 -10.19 11.13 13.11
C PRO A 129 -10.35 10.16 14.27
N GLN A 130 -9.53 10.31 15.32
CA GLN A 130 -9.72 9.57 16.56
C GLN A 130 -11.12 9.89 17.09
N TYR A 131 -11.90 8.85 17.44
CA TYR A 131 -13.11 9.05 18.22
C TYR A 131 -12.70 9.69 19.55
N THR A 132 -12.87 11.01 19.65
CA THR A 132 -12.54 11.74 20.87
C THR A 132 -13.56 11.35 21.92
N ALA A 133 -13.15 10.46 22.82
CA ALA A 133 -13.88 10.17 24.03
C ALA A 133 -14.11 11.50 24.76
N VAL A 134 -15.36 11.95 24.82
CA VAL A 134 -15.72 13.10 25.65
C VAL A 134 -15.35 12.71 27.08
N SER A 135 -14.37 13.43 27.61
CA SER A 135 -13.74 13.17 28.89
C SER A 135 -14.76 13.36 30.00
N GLU A 136 -15.33 12.29 30.56
CA GLU A 136 -15.87 12.26 31.94
C GLU A 136 -16.47 10.92 32.40
N VAL A 137 -16.55 9.86 31.58
CA VAL A 137 -17.09 8.57 32.06
C VAL A 137 -15.97 7.72 32.68
N PRO A 138 -16.00 7.40 33.99
CA PRO A 138 -14.98 6.56 34.62
C PRO A 138 -14.91 5.17 33.97
N VAL A 139 -13.70 4.61 33.87
CA VAL A 139 -13.46 3.23 33.42
C VAL A 139 -14.29 2.31 34.31
N ASN A 140 -15.31 1.68 33.75
CA ASN A 140 -16.26 0.89 34.51
C ASN A 140 -15.68 -0.50 34.76
N THR A 141 -15.53 -0.89 36.04
CA THR A 141 -15.03 -2.21 36.45
C THR A 141 -16.14 -3.28 36.50
N ASN A 142 -17.38 -2.93 36.13
CA ASN A 142 -18.45 -3.91 35.97
C ASN A 142 -18.27 -4.72 34.67
N THR A 143 -18.01 -6.02 34.81
CA THR A 143 -17.81 -6.98 33.72
C THR A 143 -18.96 -7.12 32.72
N ASN A 144 -20.12 -6.53 33.01
CA ASN A 144 -21.35 -6.72 32.24
C ASN A 144 -21.77 -5.48 31.42
N VAL A 145 -21.01 -4.38 31.48
CA VAL A 145 -21.29 -3.16 30.72
C VAL A 145 -20.16 -2.93 29.72
N ILE A 146 -20.52 -2.79 28.44
CA ILE A 146 -19.60 -2.41 27.37
C ILE A 146 -19.87 -0.97 26.99
N THR A 147 -18.85 -0.12 26.98
CA THR A 147 -18.98 1.28 26.59
C THR A 147 -18.43 1.55 25.20
N ASP A 148 -18.98 2.56 24.52
CA ASP A 148 -18.43 3.07 23.26
C ASP A 148 -16.96 3.49 23.40
N ARG A 149 -16.62 4.10 24.55
CA ARG A 149 -15.26 4.49 24.92
C ARG A 149 -14.31 3.30 24.99
N ASP A 150 -14.71 2.21 25.61
CA ASP A 150 -13.85 1.02 25.75
C ASP A 150 -13.59 0.36 24.40
N LEU A 151 -14.61 0.31 23.54
CA LEU A 151 -14.47 -0.20 22.16
C LEU A 151 -13.55 0.69 21.33
N ALA A 152 -13.72 2.02 21.42
CA ALA A 152 -12.88 2.98 20.70
C ALA A 152 -11.40 2.88 21.10
N ILE A 153 -11.11 2.81 22.41
CA ILE A 153 -9.73 2.67 22.91
C ILE A 153 -9.07 1.40 22.38
N ARG A 154 -9.80 0.27 22.40
CA ARG A 154 -9.30 -1.00 21.87
C ARG A 154 -9.02 -0.93 20.38
N LEU A 155 -9.90 -0.33 19.60
CA LEU A 155 -9.70 -0.21 18.14
C LEU A 155 -8.55 0.74 17.79
N ASP A 156 -8.36 1.83 18.53
CA ASP A 156 -7.18 2.70 18.41
C ASP A 156 -5.87 1.95 18.75
N GLU A 157 -5.87 1.12 19.81
CA GLU A 157 -4.74 0.25 20.13
C GLU A 157 -4.44 -0.76 19.01
N ALA A 158 -5.48 -1.32 18.39
CA ALA A 158 -5.35 -2.21 17.26
C ALA A 158 -4.73 -1.51 16.03
N GLU A 159 -5.15 -0.29 15.70
CA GLU A 159 -4.57 0.49 14.59
C GLU A 159 -3.08 0.80 14.84
N LYS A 160 -2.74 1.29 16.04
CA LYS A 160 -1.34 1.56 16.43
C LYS A 160 -0.47 0.30 16.42
N SER A 161 -1.04 -0.84 16.79
CA SER A 161 -0.34 -2.13 16.77
C SER A 161 -0.15 -2.66 15.35
N ARG A 162 -1.12 -2.42 14.47
CA ARG A 162 -1.05 -2.77 13.04
C ARG A 162 0.08 -2.01 12.33
N GLU A 163 0.26 -0.72 12.62
CA GLU A 163 1.35 0.10 12.09
C GLU A 163 2.74 -0.43 12.50
N LYS A 164 2.84 -1.06 13.68
CA LYS A 164 4.05 -1.71 14.17
C LYS A 164 4.24 -3.14 13.63
N GLY A 165 3.32 -3.64 12.81
CA GLY A 165 3.36 -5.01 12.27
C GLY A 165 2.95 -6.11 13.26
N ASN A 166 2.36 -5.77 14.42
CA ASN A 166 1.97 -6.73 15.44
C ASN A 166 0.61 -7.39 15.13
N TYR A 167 0.51 -8.07 13.99
CA TYR A 167 -0.78 -8.52 13.43
C TYR A 167 -1.53 -9.56 14.27
N ASP A 168 -0.82 -10.44 14.99
CA ASP A 168 -1.47 -11.40 15.90
C ASP A 168 -2.17 -10.69 17.06
N TYR A 169 -1.56 -9.64 17.60
CA TYR A 169 -2.14 -8.85 18.68
C TYR A 169 -3.36 -8.04 18.19
N VAL A 170 -3.26 -7.46 16.98
CA VAL A 170 -4.40 -6.82 16.32
C VAL A 170 -5.59 -7.78 16.19
N LYS A 171 -5.33 -9.02 15.73
CA LYS A 171 -6.36 -10.05 15.60
C LYS A 171 -7.02 -10.38 16.93
N GLN A 172 -6.24 -10.49 18.01
CA GLN A 172 -6.78 -10.74 19.36
C GLN A 172 -7.69 -9.59 19.82
N ILE A 173 -7.25 -8.33 19.68
CA ILE A 173 -8.04 -7.16 20.07
C ILE A 173 -9.37 -7.12 19.30
N CYS A 174 -9.33 -7.25 17.98
CA CYS A 174 -10.54 -7.22 17.15
C CYS A 174 -11.48 -8.40 17.45
N GLN A 175 -10.95 -9.60 17.70
CA GLN A 175 -11.77 -10.75 18.11
C GLN A 175 -12.47 -10.53 19.45
N GLU A 176 -11.81 -9.85 20.39
CA GLU A 176 -12.43 -9.47 21.66
C GLU A 176 -13.52 -8.40 21.45
N VAL A 177 -13.27 -7.40 20.61
CA VAL A 177 -14.28 -6.41 20.21
C VAL A 177 -15.51 -7.09 19.60
N PHE A 178 -15.34 -8.01 18.64
CA PHE A 178 -16.46 -8.75 18.06
C PHE A 178 -17.24 -9.56 19.10
N ARG A 179 -16.54 -10.20 20.05
CA ARG A 179 -17.19 -10.96 21.13
C ARG A 179 -18.03 -10.04 22.03
N ASN A 180 -17.50 -8.86 22.37
CA ASN A 180 -18.21 -7.88 23.19
C ASN A 180 -19.44 -7.32 22.45
N ILE A 181 -19.30 -6.98 21.17
CA ILE A 181 -20.41 -6.51 20.34
C ILE A 181 -21.48 -7.60 20.19
N ALA A 182 -21.08 -8.84 19.90
CA ALA A 182 -22.00 -9.98 19.85
C ALA A 182 -22.71 -10.21 21.21
N GLY A 183 -21.99 -10.04 22.32
CA GLY A 183 -22.57 -10.11 23.66
C GLY A 183 -23.61 -9.02 23.91
N VAL A 184 -23.38 -7.79 23.47
CA VAL A 184 -24.39 -6.71 23.51
C VAL A 184 -25.60 -7.07 22.65
N LYS A 185 -25.39 -7.45 21.38
CA LYS A 185 -26.47 -7.78 20.44
C LYS A 185 -27.35 -8.93 20.93
N ASN A 186 -26.76 -9.89 21.66
CA ASN A 186 -27.47 -11.02 22.25
C ASN A 186 -28.02 -10.75 23.67
N GLY A 187 -27.90 -9.52 24.18
CA GLY A 187 -28.40 -9.14 25.51
C GLY A 187 -27.61 -9.69 26.69
N ILE A 188 -26.40 -10.23 26.46
CA ILE A 188 -25.48 -10.71 27.51
C ILE A 188 -24.84 -9.52 28.24
N PHE A 189 -24.50 -8.47 27.49
CA PHE A 189 -23.93 -7.24 28.02
C PHE A 189 -24.87 -6.07 27.81
N MET A 190 -24.86 -5.11 28.74
CA MET A 190 -25.50 -3.81 28.52
C MET A 190 -24.54 -2.91 27.74
N TYR A 191 -25.07 -2.16 26.78
CA TYR A 191 -24.31 -1.14 26.06
C TYR A 191 -24.59 0.25 26.63
N GLN A 192 -23.52 1.01 26.86
CA GLN A 192 -23.60 2.38 27.35
C GLN A 192 -22.71 3.28 26.48
N GLY A 193 -23.34 4.13 25.67
CA GLY A 193 -22.64 5.02 24.76
C GLY A 193 -23.59 5.82 23.88
N ASN A 194 -23.05 6.78 23.16
CA ASN A 194 -23.80 7.61 22.21
C ASN A 194 -23.61 7.15 20.75
N ALA A 195 -22.50 6.46 20.45
CA ALA A 195 -22.23 5.92 19.12
C ALA A 195 -23.10 4.68 18.84
N ASP A 196 -23.39 4.40 17.56
CA ASP A 196 -23.98 3.12 17.18
C ASP A 196 -22.95 2.02 17.38
N ILE A 197 -23.32 0.92 18.05
CA ILE A 197 -22.39 -0.18 18.29
C ILE A 197 -21.90 -0.81 16.96
N SER A 198 -22.70 -0.69 15.91
CA SER A 198 -22.37 -1.17 14.56
C SER A 198 -21.18 -0.41 13.96
N ASP A 199 -20.96 0.85 14.33
CA ASP A 199 -19.81 1.63 13.85
C ASP A 199 -18.47 1.00 14.28
N PHE A 200 -18.43 0.47 15.50
CA PHE A 200 -17.24 -0.24 16.02
C PHE A 200 -17.04 -1.60 15.35
N GLU A 201 -18.11 -2.28 14.98
CA GLU A 201 -18.03 -3.53 14.21
C GLU A 201 -17.48 -3.28 12.81
N ILE A 202 -17.95 -2.21 12.14
CA ILE A 202 -17.48 -1.77 10.83
C ILE A 202 -15.98 -1.41 10.91
N GLN A 203 -15.57 -0.64 11.93
CA GLN A 203 -14.15 -0.32 12.13
C GLN A 203 -13.31 -1.57 12.43
N ALA A 204 -13.79 -2.49 13.26
CA ALA A 204 -13.09 -3.75 13.53
C ALA A 204 -12.91 -4.58 12.25
N ASN A 205 -13.95 -4.68 11.41
CA ASN A 205 -13.88 -5.35 10.11
C ASN A 205 -12.85 -4.67 9.19
N TRP A 206 -12.84 -3.34 9.12
CA TRP A 206 -11.83 -2.59 8.36
C TRP A 206 -10.40 -2.91 8.82
N ILE A 207 -10.13 -2.88 10.12
CA ILE A 207 -8.81 -3.20 10.69
C ILE A 207 -8.41 -4.64 10.37
N MET A 208 -9.36 -5.58 10.47
CA MET A 208 -9.12 -7.00 10.14
C MET A 208 -8.83 -7.19 8.65
N ALA A 209 -9.58 -6.52 7.77
CA ALA A 209 -9.36 -6.54 6.33
C ALA A 209 -7.96 -6.00 6.00
N PHE A 210 -7.59 -4.84 6.56
CA PHE A 210 -6.31 -4.23 6.26
C PHE A 210 -5.12 -4.98 6.89
N ARG A 211 -5.31 -5.61 8.06
CA ARG A 211 -4.35 -6.56 8.62
C ARG A 211 -4.15 -7.75 7.66
N ALA A 212 -5.24 -8.38 7.20
CA ALA A 212 -5.18 -9.52 6.28
C ALA A 212 -4.53 -9.14 4.95
N TYR A 213 -4.83 -7.93 4.43
CA TYR A 213 -4.15 -7.36 3.27
C TYR A 213 -2.64 -7.38 3.51
N ASN A 214 -2.15 -6.77 4.60
CA ASN A 214 -0.72 -6.69 4.95
C ASN A 214 -0.04 -8.05 5.15
N GLN A 215 -0.80 -9.09 5.49
CA GLN A 215 -0.33 -10.47 5.58
C GLN A 215 -0.49 -11.27 4.28
N GLU A 216 -0.90 -10.62 3.19
CA GLU A 216 -1.16 -11.21 1.87
C GLU A 216 -2.25 -12.29 1.87
N ASN A 217 -3.09 -12.27 2.90
CA ASN A 217 -4.25 -13.14 2.99
C ASN A 217 -5.47 -12.46 2.36
N TYR A 218 -5.46 -12.35 1.02
CA TYR A 218 -6.47 -11.60 0.27
C TYR A 218 -7.88 -12.17 0.40
N GLN A 219 -8.01 -13.50 0.52
CA GLN A 219 -9.31 -14.15 0.77
C GLN A 219 -9.89 -13.76 2.14
N GLU A 220 -9.06 -13.73 3.19
CA GLU A 220 -9.50 -13.26 4.51
C GLU A 220 -9.79 -11.75 4.49
N MET A 221 -8.99 -10.97 3.76
CA MET A 221 -9.21 -9.54 3.57
C MET A 221 -10.58 -9.26 2.98
N GLU A 222 -10.92 -9.93 1.88
CA GLU A 222 -12.20 -9.75 1.19
C GLU A 222 -13.38 -10.12 2.10
N THR A 223 -13.24 -11.20 2.90
CA THR A 223 -14.26 -11.64 3.86
C THR A 223 -14.64 -10.52 4.84
N TYR A 224 -13.67 -9.77 5.34
CA TYR A 224 -13.91 -8.66 6.26
C TYR A 224 -14.30 -7.37 5.54
N LEU A 225 -13.72 -7.12 4.36
CA LEU A 225 -13.96 -5.91 3.60
C LEU A 225 -15.39 -5.84 3.05
N LEU A 226 -15.96 -6.98 2.65
CA LEU A 226 -17.31 -7.08 2.10
C LEU A 226 -18.41 -7.26 3.16
N GLN A 227 -18.07 -7.11 4.45
CA GLN A 227 -19.09 -6.99 5.48
C GLN A 227 -19.91 -5.71 5.29
N GLU A 228 -21.15 -5.73 5.77
CA GLU A 228 -22.11 -4.65 5.57
C GLU A 228 -21.52 -3.28 5.97
N ASN A 229 -21.70 -2.28 5.12
CA ASN A 229 -21.31 -0.87 5.34
C ASN A 229 -19.80 -0.58 5.50
N VAL A 230 -18.91 -1.59 5.48
CA VAL A 230 -17.45 -1.38 5.57
C VAL A 230 -16.92 -0.52 4.44
N THR A 231 -17.20 -0.86 3.19
CA THR A 231 -16.77 -0.04 2.04
C THR A 231 -17.54 1.27 1.91
N GLY A 232 -18.67 1.43 2.60
CA GLY A 232 -19.38 2.71 2.70
C GLY A 232 -18.66 3.71 3.60
N LEU A 233 -18.15 3.25 4.74
CA LEU A 233 -17.39 4.06 5.68
C LEU A 233 -15.90 4.17 5.30
N TYR A 234 -15.36 3.11 4.70
CA TYR A 234 -13.96 2.98 4.25
C TYR A 234 -13.90 2.72 2.73
N PRO A 235 -14.27 3.70 1.89
CA PRO A 235 -14.31 3.55 0.43
C PRO A 235 -12.96 3.23 -0.20
N TRP A 236 -11.84 3.58 0.45
CA TRP A 236 -10.50 3.21 0.01
C TRP A 236 -10.27 1.68 0.04
N GLY A 237 -11.12 0.92 0.71
CA GLY A 237 -11.12 -0.54 0.63
C GLY A 237 -11.32 -1.08 -0.79
N TRP A 238 -12.05 -0.38 -1.66
CA TRP A 238 -12.17 -0.78 -3.07
C TRP A 238 -10.83 -0.71 -3.82
N TYR A 239 -9.94 0.21 -3.45
CA TYR A 239 -8.57 0.24 -3.96
C TYR A 239 -7.81 -1.02 -3.51
N LEU A 240 -7.92 -1.40 -2.22
CA LEU A 240 -7.28 -2.62 -1.71
C LEU A 240 -7.81 -3.90 -2.37
N LYS A 241 -9.10 -3.94 -2.68
CA LYS A 241 -9.71 -5.06 -3.41
C LYS A 241 -9.15 -5.16 -4.82
N ALA A 242 -9.21 -4.06 -5.59
CA ALA A 242 -8.69 -4.01 -6.95
C ALA A 242 -7.20 -4.37 -7.03
N THR A 243 -6.37 -3.86 -6.12
CA THR A 243 -4.96 -4.25 -6.07
C THR A 243 -4.80 -5.74 -5.77
N SER A 244 -5.56 -6.28 -4.82
CA SER A 244 -5.47 -7.71 -4.48
C SER A 244 -5.94 -8.62 -5.61
N ASP A 245 -6.99 -8.24 -6.33
CA ASP A 245 -7.54 -9.05 -7.42
C ASP A 245 -6.59 -9.07 -8.63
N LYS A 246 -5.91 -7.95 -8.90
CA LYS A 246 -4.80 -7.92 -9.86
C LYS A 246 -3.65 -8.83 -9.44
N ILE A 247 -3.21 -8.75 -8.17
CA ILE A 247 -2.13 -9.61 -7.65
C ILE A 247 -2.50 -11.10 -7.73
N MET A 248 -3.77 -11.43 -7.52
CA MET A 248 -4.28 -12.80 -7.63
C MET A 248 -4.56 -13.25 -9.06
N HIS A 249 -4.34 -12.38 -10.06
CA HIS A 249 -4.69 -12.60 -11.47
C HIS A 249 -6.15 -13.07 -11.62
N GLN A 250 -7.07 -12.37 -10.95
CA GLN A 250 -8.50 -12.65 -11.08
C GLN A 250 -8.97 -12.44 -12.53
N PRO A 251 -10.02 -13.15 -12.97
CA PRO A 251 -10.55 -13.00 -14.32
C PRO A 251 -10.97 -11.55 -14.64
N ASP A 252 -10.85 -11.12 -15.90
CA ASP A 252 -11.19 -9.77 -16.36
C ASP A 252 -12.56 -9.28 -15.89
N ILE A 253 -13.56 -10.17 -15.80
CA ILE A 253 -14.90 -9.83 -15.33
C ILE A 253 -14.92 -9.31 -13.87
N VAL A 254 -13.99 -9.78 -13.04
CA VAL A 254 -13.81 -9.30 -11.65
C VAL A 254 -13.16 -7.93 -11.67
N ILE A 255 -12.12 -7.74 -12.48
CA ILE A 255 -11.43 -6.45 -12.62
C ILE A 255 -12.37 -5.37 -13.17
N GLU A 256 -13.27 -5.73 -14.09
CA GLU A 256 -14.35 -4.85 -14.57
C GLU A 256 -15.31 -4.44 -13.46
N GLN A 257 -15.66 -5.34 -12.54
CA GLN A 257 -16.50 -5.04 -11.39
C GLN A 257 -15.79 -4.12 -10.37
N ASP A 258 -14.50 -4.34 -10.16
CA ASP A 258 -13.68 -3.47 -9.31
C ASP A 258 -13.60 -2.06 -9.90
N LEU A 259 -13.40 -1.93 -11.21
CA LEU A 259 -13.40 -0.63 -11.89
C LEU A 259 -14.73 0.11 -11.67
N GLN A 260 -15.88 -0.55 -11.82
CA GLN A 260 -17.18 0.07 -11.55
C GLN A 260 -17.31 0.52 -10.08
N SER A 261 -16.84 -0.31 -9.16
CA SER A 261 -16.91 -0.02 -7.72
C SER A 261 -16.02 1.17 -7.36
N LEU A 262 -14.81 1.24 -7.91
CA LEU A 262 -13.90 2.38 -7.77
C LEU A 262 -14.51 3.68 -8.33
N ILE A 263 -15.08 3.63 -9.54
CA ILE A 263 -15.76 4.79 -10.15
C ILE A 263 -16.91 5.27 -9.26
N MET A 264 -17.70 4.35 -8.70
CA MET A 264 -18.81 4.70 -7.81
C MET A 264 -18.35 5.44 -6.55
N VAL A 265 -17.17 5.11 -6.00
CA VAL A 265 -16.68 5.68 -4.74
C VAL A 265 -15.66 6.80 -4.90
N CYS A 266 -15.17 7.09 -6.11
CA CYS A 266 -14.04 8.02 -6.31
C CYS A 266 -14.29 9.46 -5.83
N GLN A 267 -15.54 9.86 -5.65
CA GLN A 267 -15.94 11.17 -5.10
C GLN A 267 -16.46 11.10 -3.66
N ASN A 268 -16.43 9.93 -3.02
CA ASN A 268 -16.95 9.72 -1.67
C ASN A 268 -16.25 10.66 -0.67
N LYS A 269 -17.05 11.34 0.16
CA LYS A 269 -16.57 12.27 1.20
C LYS A 269 -15.69 11.62 2.28
N ASN A 270 -15.78 10.30 2.43
CA ASN A 270 -15.00 9.53 3.41
C ASN A 270 -13.60 9.14 2.90
N LEU A 271 -13.26 9.51 1.65
CA LEU A 271 -11.89 9.47 1.15
C LEU A 271 -11.16 10.75 1.56
N SER A 272 -9.99 10.60 2.18
CA SER A 272 -9.01 11.67 2.28
C SER A 272 -8.52 12.11 0.89
N GLN A 273 -7.83 13.26 0.82
CA GLN A 273 -7.21 13.73 -0.43
C GLN A 273 -6.24 12.69 -0.99
N SER A 274 -5.38 12.10 -0.15
CA SER A 274 -4.43 11.07 -0.61
C SER A 274 -5.12 9.80 -1.09
N GLU A 275 -6.10 9.27 -0.35
CA GLU A 275 -6.85 8.07 -0.74
C GLU A 275 -7.65 8.31 -2.04
N ARG A 276 -8.20 9.51 -2.22
CA ARG A 276 -8.85 9.93 -3.46
C ARG A 276 -7.87 9.93 -4.63
N GLY A 277 -6.64 10.38 -4.41
CA GLY A 277 -5.57 10.28 -5.40
C GLY A 277 -5.31 8.84 -5.83
N ASP A 278 -5.21 7.92 -4.86
CA ASP A 278 -4.98 6.49 -5.12
C ASP A 278 -6.10 5.84 -5.93
N VAL A 279 -7.35 6.09 -5.54
CA VAL A 279 -8.52 5.56 -6.24
C VAL A 279 -8.57 6.06 -7.68
N ASN A 280 -8.34 7.36 -7.90
CA ASN A 280 -8.36 7.93 -9.24
C ASN A 280 -7.22 7.41 -10.13
N VAL A 281 -6.02 7.20 -9.57
CA VAL A 281 -4.94 6.53 -10.30
C VAL A 281 -5.34 5.13 -10.73
N MET A 282 -5.87 4.33 -9.80
CA MET A 282 -6.26 2.95 -10.13
C MET A 282 -7.32 2.89 -11.24
N ILE A 283 -8.31 3.79 -11.19
CA ILE A 283 -9.31 3.91 -12.26
C ILE A 283 -8.63 4.22 -13.59
N ALA A 284 -7.74 5.21 -13.61
CA ALA A 284 -7.06 5.61 -14.84
C ALA A 284 -6.20 4.47 -15.41
N ASP A 285 -5.41 3.79 -14.59
CA ASP A 285 -4.57 2.65 -14.98
C ASP A 285 -5.43 1.53 -15.59
N LEU A 286 -6.52 1.13 -14.92
CA LEU A 286 -7.43 0.09 -15.43
C LEU A 286 -8.06 0.47 -16.78
N ILE A 287 -8.43 1.73 -16.97
CA ILE A 287 -8.97 2.19 -18.26
C ILE A 287 -7.90 2.12 -19.35
N MET A 288 -6.65 2.50 -19.04
CA MET A 288 -5.53 2.43 -19.98
C MET A 288 -5.14 0.99 -20.35
N GLU A 289 -5.28 0.05 -19.40
CA GLU A 289 -5.14 -1.39 -19.64
C GLU A 289 -6.26 -1.96 -20.51
N GLY A 290 -7.35 -1.21 -20.67
CA GLY A 290 -8.43 -1.51 -21.62
C GLY A 290 -9.73 -1.99 -20.98
N TYR A 291 -9.84 -1.97 -19.66
CA TYR A 291 -11.06 -2.27 -18.93
C TYR A 291 -12.10 -1.14 -19.07
N GLY A 292 -13.38 -1.47 -18.94
CA GLY A 292 -14.50 -0.51 -18.94
C GLY A 292 -14.96 -0.04 -20.32
N LYS A 293 -14.36 -0.52 -21.42
CA LYS A 293 -14.73 -0.14 -22.80
C LYS A 293 -16.21 -0.37 -23.11
N ALA A 294 -16.77 -1.49 -22.63
CA ALA A 294 -18.18 -1.82 -22.81
C ALA A 294 -19.12 -0.82 -22.10
N ASN A 295 -18.61 -0.12 -21.08
CA ASN A 295 -19.33 0.89 -20.29
C ASN A 295 -18.95 2.33 -20.70
N GLY A 296 -18.28 2.49 -21.85
CA GLY A 296 -17.93 3.81 -22.40
C GLY A 296 -16.65 4.42 -21.83
N ALA A 297 -15.87 3.67 -21.04
CA ALA A 297 -14.56 4.15 -20.60
C ALA A 297 -13.61 4.32 -21.80
N ASN A 298 -12.89 5.43 -21.81
CA ASN A 298 -11.99 5.80 -22.90
C ASN A 298 -10.78 6.58 -22.37
N GLU A 299 -9.84 6.87 -23.25
CA GLU A 299 -8.60 7.58 -22.91
C GLU A 299 -8.86 8.99 -22.34
N GLU A 300 -9.91 9.68 -22.78
CA GLU A 300 -10.30 10.99 -22.21
C GLU A 300 -10.77 10.85 -20.76
N MET A 301 -11.45 9.76 -20.42
CA MET A 301 -11.85 9.43 -19.06
C MET A 301 -10.64 9.12 -18.18
N ALA A 302 -9.71 8.29 -18.67
CA ALA A 302 -8.45 8.00 -17.96
C ALA A 302 -7.67 9.29 -17.68
N LYS A 303 -7.54 10.16 -18.69
CA LYS A 303 -6.89 11.47 -18.56
C LYS A 303 -7.53 12.34 -17.45
N LYS A 304 -8.86 12.39 -17.38
CA LYS A 304 -9.57 13.13 -16.30
C LYS A 304 -9.25 12.57 -14.92
N HIS A 305 -9.20 11.25 -14.78
CA HIS A 305 -8.87 10.61 -13.51
C HIS A 305 -7.40 10.83 -13.11
N TYR A 306 -6.45 10.79 -14.04
CA TYR A 306 -5.07 11.20 -13.75
C TYR A 306 -4.98 12.65 -13.29
N LEU A 307 -5.70 13.60 -13.93
CA LEU A 307 -5.72 15.00 -13.48
C LEU A 307 -6.28 15.15 -12.07
N GLU A 308 -7.35 14.44 -11.74
CA GLU A 308 -7.91 14.46 -10.38
C GLU A 308 -6.93 13.89 -9.35
N ALA A 309 -6.21 12.82 -9.71
CA ALA A 309 -5.15 12.29 -8.87
C ALA A 309 -3.97 13.27 -8.70
N ILE A 310 -3.61 14.00 -9.75
CA ILE A 310 -2.58 15.06 -9.69
C ILE A 310 -3.02 16.20 -8.76
N ASN A 311 -4.30 16.59 -8.81
CA ASN A 311 -4.88 17.58 -7.89
C ASN A 311 -4.84 17.09 -6.43
N CYS A 312 -4.86 15.76 -6.22
CA CYS A 312 -4.66 15.11 -4.93
C CYS A 312 -3.18 14.94 -4.55
N GLU A 313 -2.26 15.62 -5.26
CA GLU A 313 -0.80 15.57 -5.03
C GLU A 313 -0.17 14.19 -5.26
N ASN A 314 -0.79 13.33 -6.06
CA ASN A 314 -0.24 12.01 -6.38
C ASN A 314 0.87 12.11 -7.44
N ASP A 315 2.13 11.86 -7.04
CA ASP A 315 3.28 11.97 -7.94
C ASP A 315 3.32 10.88 -9.03
N TYR A 316 2.87 9.67 -8.72
CA TYR A 316 2.76 8.59 -9.71
C TYR A 316 1.79 8.99 -10.83
N ALA A 317 0.67 9.64 -10.50
CA ALA A 317 -0.26 10.16 -11.49
C ALA A 317 0.39 11.16 -12.45
N LYS A 318 1.27 12.06 -11.94
CA LYS A 318 2.00 13.03 -12.77
C LYS A 318 2.91 12.33 -13.77
N GLU A 319 3.59 11.27 -13.32
CA GLU A 319 4.48 10.47 -14.18
C GLU A 319 3.70 9.72 -15.27
N GLN A 320 2.62 9.02 -14.90
CA GLN A 320 1.78 8.30 -15.86
C GLN A 320 1.14 9.25 -16.87
N TYR A 321 0.62 10.39 -16.40
CA TYR A 321 0.04 11.41 -17.27
C TYR A 321 1.03 11.87 -18.35
N ALA A 322 2.29 12.11 -17.99
CA ALA A 322 3.33 12.45 -18.95
C ALA A 322 3.73 11.27 -19.86
N ALA A 323 3.76 10.03 -19.33
CA ALA A 323 4.13 8.84 -20.08
C ALA A 323 3.14 8.50 -21.20
N TYR A 324 1.85 8.71 -20.97
CA TYR A 324 0.80 8.55 -21.98
C TYR A 324 0.68 9.74 -22.95
N GLY A 325 1.46 10.80 -22.76
CA GLY A 325 1.51 11.95 -23.66
C GLY A 325 0.32 12.89 -23.55
N PHE A 326 -0.31 12.99 -22.37
CA PHE A 326 -1.48 13.82 -22.12
C PHE A 326 -1.20 15.31 -21.90
#